data_AF-A0A7C1SWB8-F1
#
_entry.id   AF-A0A7C1SWB8-F1
#
_cell.length_a   1.000
_cell.length_b   1.000
_cell.length_c   1.000
_cell.angle_alpha   90.00
_cell.angle_beta   90.00
_cell.angle_gamma   90.00
#
_symmetry.space_group_name_H-M   'P 1'
#
loop_
_entity.id
_entity.type
_entity.pdbx_description
1 polymer ?
#
loop_
_entity_poly.entity_id
_entity_poly.type
_entity_poly.pdbx_seq_one_letter_code
_entity_poly.pdbx_strand_id
1 'polypeptide(L)' 'ALVGTHGLHVLFGCIWLVTLMVQINQKGLIPANTRRMECLSMFWHFLDVIWIGVFTFVYLLGMI' A
#
# COMPACT_ATOMS: atom_id res chain seq x y z
N ALA A 1 10.85 -5.00 14.61
CA ALA A 1 11.26 -4.35 13.34
C ALA A 1 10.23 -4.54 12.22
N LEU A 2 9.72 -5.76 12.01
CA LEU A 2 8.79 -6.12 10.91
C LEU A 2 7.47 -5.29 10.88
N VAL A 3 6.79 -5.10 12.03
CA VAL A 3 5.59 -4.25 12.11
C VAL A 3 5.87 -2.78 11.79
N GLY A 4 7.09 -2.30 12.06
CA GLY A 4 7.48 -0.91 11.80
C GLY A 4 7.62 -0.60 10.31
N THR A 5 8.17 -1.53 9.53
CA THR A 5 8.23 -1.40 8.05
C THR A 5 6.84 -1.50 7.43
N HIS A 6 5.93 -2.27 8.02
CA HIS A 6 4.55 -2.38 7.55
C HIS A 6 3.72 -1.12 7.88
N GLY A 7 3.89 -0.54 9.07
CA GLY A 7 3.27 0.75 9.40
C GLY A 7 3.75 1.90 8.50
N LEU A 8 5.03 1.92 8.14
CA LEU A 8 5.59 2.87 7.18
C LEU A 8 5.02 2.67 5.77
N HIS A 9 4.83 1.41 5.35
CA HIS A 9 4.14 1.09 4.10
C HIS A 9 2.74 1.68 4.09
N VAL A 10 1.89 1.35 5.08
CA VAL A 10 0.51 1.86 5.22
C VAL A 10 0.45 3.38 5.21
N LEU A 11 1.37 4.05 5.89
CA LEU A 11 1.51 5.50 5.86
C LEU A 11 1.83 6.03 4.45
N PHE A 12 2.68 5.35 3.69
CA PHE A 12 3.01 5.73 2.30
C PHE A 12 1.78 5.70 1.38
N GLY A 13 0.94 4.68 1.49
CA GLY A 13 -0.31 4.57 0.70
C GLY A 13 -1.35 5.60 1.14
N CYS A 14 -1.41 5.89 2.44
CA CYS A 14 -2.30 6.92 2.97
C CYS A 14 -1.89 8.32 2.51
N ILE A 15 -0.59 8.64 2.55
CA ILE A 15 -0.03 9.90 2.02
C ILE A 15 -0.34 10.02 0.52
N TRP A 16 -0.18 8.93 -0.24
CA TRP A 16 -0.47 8.94 -1.67
C TRP A 16 -1.95 9.22 -1.94
N LEU A 17 -2.87 8.51 -1.28
CA LEU A 17 -4.32 8.78 -1.35
C LEU A 17 -4.68 10.23 -1.02
N VAL A 18 -4.07 10.80 0.03
CA VAL A 18 -4.28 12.21 0.42
C VAL A 18 -3.78 13.16 -0.66
N THR A 19 -2.60 12.92 -1.24
CA THR A 19 -2.09 13.77 -2.34
C THR A 19 -2.98 13.73 -3.59
N LEU A 20 -3.58 12.58 -3.89
CA LEU A 20 -4.53 12.43 -4.99
C LEU A 20 -5.85 13.15 -4.69
N MET A 21 -6.37 13.06 -3.46
CA MET A 21 -7.55 13.83 -3.02
C MET A 21 -7.32 15.34 -3.20
N VAL A 22 -6.14 15.85 -2.82
CA VAL A 22 -5.79 17.27 -3.02
C VAL A 22 -5.67 17.62 -4.50
N GLN A 23 -5.05 16.76 -5.32
CA GLN A 23 -4.94 17.00 -6.78
C GLN A 23 -6.29 16.99 -7.49
N ILE A 24 -7.20 16.10 -7.11
CA ILE A 24 -8.56 16.03 -7.67
C ILE A 24 -9.34 17.30 -7.31
N ASN A 25 -9.19 17.78 -6.08
CA ASN A 25 -9.85 19.00 -5.60
C ASN A 25 -9.34 20.26 -6.32
N GLN A 26 -8.06 20.29 -6.71
CA GLN A 26 -7.45 21.46 -7.36
C GLN A 26 -7.52 21.46 -8.90
N LYS A 27 -7.46 20.30 -9.58
CA LYS A 27 -7.32 20.24 -11.05
C LYS A 27 -8.46 19.54 -11.80
N GLY A 28 -9.48 19.03 -11.10
CA GLY A 28 -10.54 18.23 -11.73
C GLY A 28 -10.04 16.83 -12.14
N LEU A 29 -10.96 15.93 -12.49
CA LEU A 29 -10.69 14.50 -12.75
C LEU A 29 -9.76 14.28 -13.96
N ILE A 30 -8.44 14.20 -13.70
CA ILE A 30 -7.45 13.85 -14.72
C ILE A 30 -7.35 12.31 -14.79
N PRO A 31 -7.58 11.67 -15.95
CA PRO A 31 -7.48 10.21 -16.13
C PRO A 31 -6.05 9.67 -15.89
N ALA A 32 -5.04 10.54 -15.92
CA ALA A 32 -3.66 10.20 -15.57
C ALA A 32 -3.50 9.80 -14.09
N ASN A 33 -4.36 10.31 -13.21
CA ASN A 33 -4.28 10.05 -11.78
C ASN A 33 -4.79 8.65 -11.43
N THR A 34 -5.88 8.24 -12.08
CA THR A 34 -6.44 6.89 -11.97
C THR A 34 -5.46 5.83 -12.44
N ARG A 35 -4.77 6.04 -13.58
CA ARG A 35 -3.73 5.10 -14.04
C ARG A 35 -2.59 4.92 -13.03
N ARG A 36 -2.19 5.99 -12.34
CA ARG A 36 -1.16 5.92 -11.30
C ARG A 36 -1.63 5.15 -10.07
N MET A 37 -2.90 5.30 -9.71
CA MET A 37 -3.52 4.57 -8.60
C MET A 37 -3.64 3.08 -8.90
N GLU A 38 -4.08 2.69 -10.09
CA GLU A 38 -4.19 1.27 -10.49
C GLU A 38 -2.83 0.56 -10.43
N CYS A 39 -1.78 1.20 -10.95
CA CYS A 39 -0.43 0.62 -10.93
C CYS A 39 0.11 0.48 -9.49
N LEU A 40 -0.12 1.49 -8.65
CA LEU A 40 0.29 1.47 -7.24
C LEU A 40 -0.54 0.48 -6.41
N SER A 41 -1.83 0.36 -6.68
CA SER A 41 -2.75 -0.60 -6.05
C SER A 41 -2.34 -2.04 -6.34
N MET A 42 -1.97 -2.35 -7.59
CA MET A 42 -1.47 -3.68 -7.97
C MET A 42 -0.16 -4.01 -7.25
N PHE A 43 0.77 -3.05 -7.15
CA PHE A 43 2.01 -3.22 -6.38
C PHE A 43 1.73 -3.41 -4.88
N TRP A 44 0.77 -2.65 -4.34
CA TRP A 44 0.38 -2.73 -2.94
C TRP A 44 -0.20 -4.08 -2.57
N HIS A 45 -1.08 -4.61 -3.42
CA HIS A 45 -1.68 -5.92 -3.23
C HIS A 45 -0.64 -7.04 -3.26
N PHE A 46 0.35 -6.94 -4.14
CA PHE A 46 1.45 -7.90 -4.19
C PHE A 46 2.27 -7.92 -2.89
N LEU A 47 2.57 -6.74 -2.34
CA LEU A 47 3.32 -6.60 -1.10
C LEU A 47 2.52 -7.11 0.12
N ASP A 48 1.20 -6.88 0.14
CA ASP A 48 0.26 -7.41 1.13
C ASP A 48 0.23 -8.95 1.14
N VAL A 49 0.19 -9.60 -0.04
CA VAL A 49 0.22 -11.06 -0.17
C VAL A 49 1.54 -11.65 0.34
N ILE A 50 2.68 -11.08 -0.05
CA ILE A 50 4.00 -11.52 0.44
C ILE A 50 4.07 -11.36 1.97
N TRP A 51 3.52 -10.27 2.49
CA TRP A 51 3.49 -9.99 3.90
C TRP A 51 2.69 -11.04 4.69
N ILE A 52 1.48 -11.38 4.24
CA ILE A 52 0.66 -12.45 4.83
C ILE A 52 1.40 -13.80 4.77
N GLY A 53 2.08 -14.09 3.66
CA GLY A 53 2.89 -15.30 3.51
C GLY A 53 4.03 -15.38 4.52
N VAL A 54 4.83 -14.31 4.63
CA VAL A 54 5.92 -14.21 5.61
C VAL A 54 5.39 -14.27 7.04
N PHE A 55 4.28 -13.59 7.34
CA PHE A 55 3.69 -13.62 8.68
C PHE A 55 3.24 -15.04 9.05
N THR A 56 2.58 -15.73 8.12
CA THR A 56 2.14 -17.12 8.31
C THR A 56 3.33 -18.07 8.46
N PHE A 57 4.35 -17.97 7.61
CA PHE A 57 5.51 -18.86 7.65
C PHE A 57 6.45 -18.60 8.84
N VAL A 58 6.63 -17.34 9.26
CA VAL A 58 7.58 -16.99 10.32
C VAL A 58 6.92 -17.04 11.69
N TYR A 59 5.69 -16.53 11.84
CA TYR A 59 5.02 -16.48 13.14
C TYR A 59 4.21 -17.73 13.44
N LEU A 60 3.53 -18.34 12.46
CA LEU A 60 2.68 -19.50 12.72
C LEU A 60 3.48 -20.80 12.78
N LEU A 61 4.43 -20.99 11.86
CA LEU A 61 5.32 -22.17 11.82
C LEU A 61 6.50 -22.06 12.79
N GLY A 62 6.90 -20.84 13.20
CA GLY A 62 7.94 -20.65 14.21
C GLY A 62 7.45 -20.71 15.67
N MET A 63 6.13 -20.71 15.90
CA MET A 63 5.50 -20.91 17.22
C MET A 63 5.08 -22.36 17.49
N ILE A 64 5.26 -23.26 16.53
CA ILE A 64 5.09 -24.72 16.66
C ILE A 64 6.48 -25.34 16.81
#